data_AF-A0A2S8VYP6-F1
#
_entry.id   AF-A0A2S8VYP6-F1
#
_cell.length_a   1.000
_cell.length_b   1.000
_cell.length_c   1.000
_cell.angle_alpha   90.00
_cell.angle_beta   90.00
_cell.angle_gamma   90.00
#
_symmetry.space_group_name_H-M   'P 1'
#
loop_
_entity.id
_entity.type
_entity.pdbx_description
1 polymer ?
#
loop_
_entity_poly.entity_id
_entity_poly.type
_entity_poly.pdbx_seq_one_letter_code
_entity_poly.pdbx_strand_id
1 'polypeptide(L)' 'MMNKEAENKLVYRVYEGIVIGEKIPFLFCVSNVREHSLKQEIDSGERKMSCSWNVIFETGNRNEARTMANDTEF' A
#
# COMPACT_ATOMS: atom_id res chain seq x y z
N MET A 1 -23.42 -20.73 -0.61
CA MET A 1 -22.71 -20.26 0.59
C MET A 1 -21.32 -19.81 0.15
N MET A 2 -21.05 -18.51 0.14
CA MET A 2 -19.68 -18.01 -0.10
C MET A 2 -18.87 -18.23 1.19
N ASN A 3 -17.72 -18.90 1.05
CA ASN A 3 -16.79 -19.17 2.15
C ASN A 3 -16.30 -17.85 2.77
N LYS A 4 -16.83 -17.51 3.95
CA LYS A 4 -16.42 -16.36 4.76
C LYS A 4 -14.94 -16.39 5.22
N GLU A 5 -14.24 -17.51 5.02
CA GLU A 5 -12.82 -17.67 5.40
C GLU A 5 -11.84 -17.01 4.41
N ALA A 6 -12.29 -16.62 3.21
CA ALA A 6 -11.45 -15.95 2.22
C ALA A 6 -11.32 -14.43 2.45
N GLU A 7 -12.18 -13.82 3.30
CA GLU A 7 -12.27 -12.36 3.45
C GLU A 7 -11.26 -11.73 4.43
N ASN A 8 -10.55 -12.53 5.25
CA ASN A 8 -9.71 -12.00 6.34
C ASN A 8 -8.23 -12.39 6.29
N LYS A 9 -7.72 -12.86 5.13
CA LYS A 9 -6.26 -13.05 5.01
C LYS A 9 -5.59 -11.68 4.95
N LEU A 10 -4.74 -11.41 5.94
CA LEU A 10 -3.86 -10.25 5.94
C LEU A 10 -2.94 -10.35 4.72
N VAL A 11 -3.05 -9.39 3.82
CA VAL A 11 -2.18 -9.27 2.65
C VAL A 11 -1.51 -7.91 2.66
N TYR A 12 -0.33 -7.85 2.07
CA TYR A 12 0.47 -6.65 1.90
C TYR A 12 0.59 -6.37 0.41
N ARG A 13 0.30 -5.13 0.02
CA ARG A 13 0.36 -4.69 -1.37
C ARG A 13 1.45 -3.65 -1.52
N VAL A 14 2.16 -3.72 -2.64
CA VAL A 14 3.18 -2.75 -3.03
C VAL A 14 2.58 -1.84 -4.10
N TYR A 15 2.77 -0.55 -3.90
CA TYR A 15 2.30 0.52 -4.76
C TYR A 15 3.45 1.45 -5.13
N GLU A 16 3.27 2.17 -6.23
CA GLU A 16 4.11 3.31 -6.58
C GLU A 16 3.43 4.60 -6.10
N GLY A 17 4.18 5.40 -5.34
CA GLY A 17 3.78 6.71 -4.88
C GLY A 17 4.76 7.78 -5.36
N ILE A 18 4.32 9.04 -5.33
CA ILE A 18 5.18 10.21 -5.55
C ILE A 18 4.87 11.24 -4.47
N VAL A 19 5.91 11.74 -3.80
CA VAL A 19 5.76 12.82 -2.81
C VAL A 19 5.38 14.10 -3.56
N ILE A 20 4.39 14.84 -3.05
CA ILE A 20 3.94 16.08 -3.68
C ILE A 20 5.10 17.09 -3.67
N GLY A 21 5.51 17.53 -4.85
CA GLY A 21 6.65 18.44 -5.05
C GLY A 21 7.94 17.72 -5.48
N GLU A 22 8.01 16.40 -5.35
CA GLU A 22 9.10 15.58 -5.84
C GLU A 22 8.83 15.09 -7.27
N LYS A 23 9.89 14.67 -7.97
CA LYS A 23 9.81 14.10 -9.33
C LYS A 23 10.05 12.59 -9.37
N ILE A 24 10.65 12.05 -8.32
CA ILE A 24 11.09 10.65 -8.28
C ILE A 24 10.01 9.83 -7.59
N PRO A 25 9.43 8.82 -8.29
CA PRO A 25 8.50 7.90 -7.65
C PRO A 25 9.25 6.97 -6.70
N PHE A 26 8.52 6.44 -5.71
CA PHE A 26 9.02 5.47 -4.76
C PHE A 26 8.03 4.33 -4.59
N LEU A 27 8.53 3.16 -4.21
CA LEU A 27 7.71 2.02 -3.86
C LEU A 27 7.41 2.05 -2.37
N PHE A 28 6.17 1.75 -1.99
CA PHE A 28 5.79 1.55 -0.60
C PHE A 28 4.88 0.34 -0.48
N CYS A 29 4.91 -0.32 0.67
CA CYS A 29 3.96 -1.37 0.99
C CYS A 29 2.97 -0.94 2.08
N VAL A 30 1.76 -1.48 2.00
CA VAL A 30 0.69 -1.26 2.99
C VAL A 30 -0.14 -2.54 3.11
N SER A 31 -0.63 -2.82 4.32
CA SER A 31 -1.57 -3.94 4.51
C SER A 31 -2.96 -3.60 3.95
N ASN A 32 -3.71 -4.61 3.51
CA ASN A 32 -5.11 -4.44 3.09
C ASN A 32 -5.99 -3.84 4.20
N VAL A 33 -5.62 -4.00 5.47
CA VAL A 33 -6.29 -3.41 6.63
C VAL A 33 -6.03 -1.90 6.72
N ARG A 34 -4.81 -1.44 6.42
CA ARG A 34 -4.42 -0.02 6.53
C ARG A 34 -4.66 0.77 5.24
N GLU A 35 -4.80 0.09 4.10
CA GLU A 35 -4.94 0.70 2.78
C GLU A 35 -6.05 1.75 2.72
N HIS A 36 -7.23 1.44 3.27
CA HIS A 36 -8.36 2.38 3.26
C HIS A 36 -8.06 3.67 4.01
N SER A 37 -7.49 3.58 5.22
CA SER A 37 -7.10 4.74 6.00
C SER A 37 -5.96 5.53 5.36
N LEU A 38 -4.98 4.85 4.75
CA LEU A 38 -3.89 5.52 4.04
C LEU A 38 -4.42 6.32 2.85
N LYS A 39 -5.44 5.78 2.15
CA LYS A 39 -6.12 6.50 1.09
C LYS A 39 -6.82 7.75 1.59
N GLN A 40 -7.50 7.68 2.73
CA GLN A 40 -8.12 8.85 3.36
C GLN A 40 -7.07 9.90 3.76
N GLU A 41 -5.93 9.51 4.32
CA GLU A 41 -4.82 10.43 4.66
C GLU A 41 -4.27 11.16 3.42
N ILE A 42 -4.16 10.45 2.29
CA ILE A 42 -3.71 11.02 1.02
C ILE A 42 -4.76 11.97 0.45
N ASP A 43 -6.02 11.53 0.40
CA ASP A 43 -7.13 12.29 -0.17
C ASP A 43 -7.45 13.55 0.66
N SER A 44 -7.24 13.51 1.98
CA SER A 44 -7.39 14.67 2.88
C SER A 44 -6.20 15.62 2.87
N GLY A 45 -5.07 15.20 2.28
CA GLY A 45 -3.81 15.95 2.27
C GLY A 45 -3.02 15.89 3.58
N GLU A 46 -3.43 15.08 4.57
CA GLU A 46 -2.63 14.77 5.76
C GLU A 46 -1.29 14.15 5.36
N ARG A 47 -1.30 13.35 4.30
CA ARG A 47 -0.11 12.75 3.71
C ARG A 47 0.19 13.39 2.36
N LYS A 48 1.33 14.08 2.27
CA LYS A 48 1.78 14.82 1.07
C LYS A 48 2.36 13.92 0.00
N MET A 49 1.56 12.99 -0.52
CA MET A 49 1.93 12.14 -1.65
C MET A 49 0.72 11.90 -2.55
N SER A 50 0.94 11.34 -3.72
CA SER A 50 -0.11 10.76 -4.55
C SER A 50 0.27 9.33 -4.94
N CYS A 51 -0.74 8.52 -5.22
CA CYS A 51 -0.63 7.11 -5.58
C CYS A 51 -1.75 6.78 -6.57
N SER A 52 -1.43 6.07 -7.66
CA SER A 52 -2.43 5.61 -8.63
C SER A 52 -3.24 4.40 -8.15
N TRP A 53 -2.86 3.83 -7.00
CA TRP A 53 -3.44 2.63 -6.40
C TRP A 53 -3.42 1.41 -7.34
N ASN A 54 -2.52 1.40 -8.32
CA ASN A 54 -2.27 0.22 -9.14
C ASN A 54 -1.37 -0.75 -8.36
N VAL A 55 -1.87 -1.94 -8.07
CA VAL A 55 -1.13 -2.97 -7.33
C VAL A 55 0.03 -3.47 -8.19
N ILE A 56 1.26 -3.25 -7.74
CA ILE A 56 2.47 -3.78 -8.38
C ILE A 56 2.73 -5.22 -7.93
N PHE A 57 2.45 -5.49 -6.64
CA PHE A 57 2.63 -6.80 -6.04
C PHE A 57 1.70 -6.99 -4.85
N GLU A 58 1.27 -8.23 -4.62
CA GLU A 58 0.48 -8.64 -3.45
C GLU A 58 1.08 -9.92 -2.88
N THR A 59 1.29 -9.96 -1.57
CA THR A 59 1.79 -11.14 -0.86
C THR A 59 1.17 -11.24 0.54
N GLY A 60 1.08 -12.47 1.06
CA GLY A 60 0.77 -12.70 2.48
C GLY A 60 1.98 -12.49 3.41
N ASN A 61 3.18 -12.28 2.86
CA ASN A 61 4.42 -12.15 3.60
C ASN A 61 4.86 -10.67 3.69
N ARG A 62 4.81 -10.11 4.90
CA ARG A 62 5.23 -8.73 5.18
C ARG A 62 6.66 -8.43 4.72
N ASN A 63 7.59 -9.36 4.95
CA ASN A 63 9.00 -9.14 4.67
C ASN A 63 9.25 -9.07 3.16
N GLU A 64 8.57 -9.91 2.37
CA GLU A 64 8.63 -9.83 0.90
C GLU A 64 8.14 -8.48 0.39
N ALA A 65 6.99 -8.02 0.90
CA ALA A 65 6.44 -6.71 0.52
C ALA A 65 7.39 -5.56 0.90
N ARG A 66 8.02 -5.62 2.08
CA ARG A 66 9.01 -4.63 2.53
C ARG A 66 10.27 -4.63 1.66
N THR A 67 10.82 -5.80 1.35
CA THR A 67 11.99 -5.91 0.47
C THR A 67 11.70 -5.29 -0.90
N MET A 68 10.50 -5.53 -1.44
CA MET A 68 10.06 -4.93 -2.70
C MET A 68 9.86 -3.42 -2.62
N ALA A 69 9.39 -2.93 -1.47
CA ALA A 69 9.19 -1.52 -1.20
C ALA A 69 10.46 -0.77 -0.72
N ASN A 70 11.65 -1.37 -0.85
CA ASN A 70 12.90 -0.81 -0.31
C ASN A 70 12.75 -0.35 1.17
N ASP A 71 12.09 -1.18 1.99
CA ASP A 71 11.77 -0.95 3.40
C ASP A 71 10.83 0.24 3.72
N THR A 72 10.15 0.81 2.72
CA THR A 72 9.12 1.83 2.93
C THR A 72 7.77 1.17 3.20
N GLU A 73 7.24 1.30 4.42
CA GLU A 73 5.97 0.69 4.86
C GLU A 73 5.06 1.72 5.54
N PHE A 74 3.75 1.63 5.31
CA PHE A 74 2.70 2.46 5.92
C PHE A 74 1.60 1.65 6.61
#